data_AF-A0A953UIZ8-F1
#
_entry.id   AF-A0A953UIZ8-F1
#
_cell.length_a   1.000
_cell.length_b   1.000
_cell.length_c   1.000
_cell.angle_alpha   90.00
_cell.angle_beta   90.00
_cell.angle_gamma   90.00
#
_symmetry.space_group_name_H-M   'P 1'
#
loop_
_entity.id
_entity.type
_entity.pdbx_description
1 polymer ?
#
loop_
_entity_poly.entity_id
_entity_poly.type
_entity_poly.pdbx_seq_one_letter_code
_entity_poly.pdbx_strand_id
1 'polypeptide(L)'
;MGRITLVVLSILTCLGAAQASTLTGAVVFSTDSTGTPFLGHVWNTQGSDGPWNLYLRDPSTSAWVNSGNGAGASISVPITPGSYNFSLDAEYSFVTLGYIGLGLFFDGAPAPGISVYIPVNGGPVLPISSGIIVRDMAGQLIVPSAGTDTYNVPGDVSVHLTGFSWALSEGTDNVGAYDNTPSGSPDYIGTLSLDAESLAPEPSTLPLAGGALLALLAGIRRRGRRLPR
;
A
#
# COMPACT_ATOMS: atom_id res chain seq x y z
N MET A 1 -64.60 15.78 1.89
CA MET A 1 -63.59 14.89 2.50
C MET A 1 -62.35 14.89 1.61
N GLY A 2 -61.33 15.68 1.95
CA GLY A 2 -60.13 15.86 1.12
C GLY A 2 -59.04 14.86 1.50
N ARG A 3 -58.60 14.04 0.54
CA ARG A 3 -57.45 13.14 0.69
C ARG A 3 -56.17 13.95 0.49
N ILE A 4 -55.34 14.04 1.54
CA ILE A 4 -53.99 14.59 1.47
C ILE A 4 -53.06 13.43 1.11
N THR A 5 -52.53 13.44 -0.10
CA THR A 5 -51.50 12.49 -0.55
C THR A 5 -50.14 12.97 -0.05
N LEU A 6 -49.53 12.21 0.85
CA LEU A 6 -48.17 12.45 1.34
C LEU A 6 -47.19 11.88 0.31
N VAL A 7 -46.43 12.75 -0.36
CA VAL A 7 -45.29 12.32 -1.19
C VAL A 7 -44.06 12.30 -0.29
N VAL A 8 -43.58 11.10 0.04
CA VAL A 8 -42.31 10.90 0.74
C VAL A 8 -41.22 10.85 -0.32
N LEU A 9 -40.36 11.88 -0.35
CA LEU A 9 -39.15 11.91 -1.17
C LEU A 9 -38.01 11.27 -0.37
N SER A 10 -37.74 10.00 -0.62
CA SER A 10 -36.59 9.29 -0.05
C SER A 10 -35.32 9.67 -0.82
N ILE A 11 -34.47 10.53 -0.24
CA ILE A 11 -33.13 10.79 -0.77
C ILE A 11 -32.25 9.64 -0.32
N LEU A 12 -31.92 8.73 -1.24
CA LEU A 12 -30.97 7.64 -1.02
C LEU A 12 -29.55 8.24 -1.07
N THR A 13 -28.96 8.54 0.07
CA THR A 13 -27.52 8.84 0.14
C THR A 13 -26.76 7.52 0.12
N CYS A 14 -26.27 7.11 -1.05
CA CYS A 14 -25.25 6.06 -1.13
C CYS A 14 -23.95 6.63 -0.52
N LEU A 15 -23.63 6.23 0.71
CA LEU A 15 -22.27 6.31 1.22
C LEU A 15 -21.45 5.31 0.42
N GLY A 16 -20.64 5.79 -0.52
CA GLY A 16 -19.63 4.96 -1.16
C GLY A 16 -18.63 4.54 -0.10
N ALA A 17 -18.59 3.24 0.23
CA ALA A 17 -17.45 2.70 0.97
C ALA A 17 -16.23 2.80 0.04
N ALA A 18 -15.15 3.40 0.52
CA ALA A 18 -13.85 3.25 -0.13
C ALA A 18 -13.57 1.74 -0.27
N GLN A 19 -13.31 1.26 -1.49
CA GLN A 19 -12.78 -0.07 -1.70
C GLN A 19 -11.31 -0.10 -1.24
N ALA A 20 -10.88 -1.25 -0.75
CA ALA A 20 -9.49 -1.43 -0.37
C ALA A 20 -8.66 -1.67 -1.65
N SER A 21 -7.47 -1.08 -1.76
CA SER A 21 -6.45 -1.58 -2.67
C SER A 21 -5.79 -2.81 -2.05
N THR A 22 -5.08 -3.62 -2.82
CA THR A 22 -4.33 -4.77 -2.30
C THR A 22 -2.86 -4.62 -2.65
N LEU A 23 -1.98 -4.68 -1.65
CA LEU A 23 -0.55 -4.90 -1.89
C LEU A 23 -0.35 -6.37 -2.26
N THR A 24 -0.06 -6.59 -3.54
CA THR A 24 0.03 -7.92 -4.18
C THR A 24 1.46 -8.40 -4.38
N GLY A 25 2.45 -7.52 -4.26
CA GLY A 25 3.84 -7.92 -4.34
C GLY A 25 4.83 -6.83 -3.96
N ALA A 26 6.04 -7.27 -3.68
CA ALA A 26 7.20 -6.41 -3.48
C ALA A 26 8.43 -7.03 -4.15
N VAL A 27 9.28 -6.18 -4.72
CA VAL A 27 10.59 -6.57 -5.27
C VAL A 27 11.64 -5.61 -4.74
N VAL A 28 12.68 -6.16 -4.14
CA VAL A 28 13.89 -5.46 -3.71
C VAL A 28 15.02 -5.84 -4.67
N PHE A 29 15.78 -4.88 -5.17
CA PHE A 29 16.80 -5.14 -6.17
C PHE A 29 17.99 -4.21 -6.04
N SER A 30 19.19 -4.68 -6.38
CA SER A 30 20.38 -3.83 -6.36
C SER A 30 20.32 -2.74 -7.43
N THR A 31 20.72 -1.52 -7.06
CA THR A 31 20.77 -0.35 -7.95
C THR A 31 22.11 0.36 -7.86
N ASP A 32 22.34 1.30 -8.79
CA ASP A 32 23.33 2.35 -8.62
C ASP A 32 22.76 3.54 -7.84
N SER A 33 23.54 4.63 -7.72
CA SER A 33 23.17 5.85 -7.02
C SER A 33 22.06 6.68 -7.68
N THR A 34 21.62 6.28 -8.88
CA THR A 34 20.52 6.91 -9.63
C THR A 34 19.23 6.10 -9.58
N GLY A 35 19.24 4.95 -8.91
CA GLY A 35 18.11 4.02 -8.86
C GLY A 35 18.02 3.10 -10.08
N THR A 36 19.03 3.12 -10.98
CA THR A 36 19.07 2.21 -12.13
C THR A 36 19.47 0.82 -11.65
N PRO A 37 18.74 -0.26 -12.04
CA PRO A 37 19.12 -1.62 -11.68
C PRO A 37 20.56 -1.95 -12.04
N PHE A 38 21.30 -2.50 -11.09
CA PHE A 38 22.73 -2.74 -11.17
C PHE A 38 23.07 -4.07 -10.48
N LEU A 39 24.19 -4.72 -10.79
CA LEU A 39 24.68 -6.01 -10.21
C LEU A 39 23.78 -7.27 -10.32
N GLY A 40 22.49 -7.14 -10.61
CA GLY A 40 21.65 -8.31 -10.88
C GLY A 40 20.99 -8.95 -9.66
N HIS A 41 21.20 -8.46 -8.44
CA HIS A 41 20.60 -9.05 -7.23
C HIS A 41 19.13 -8.65 -7.07
N VAL A 42 18.29 -9.63 -6.72
CA VAL A 42 16.84 -9.49 -6.64
C VAL A 42 16.29 -10.39 -5.55
N TRP A 43 15.36 -9.82 -4.78
CA TRP A 43 14.50 -10.54 -3.88
C TRP A 43 13.06 -10.12 -4.14
N ASN A 44 12.13 -11.06 -4.17
CA ASN A 44 10.72 -10.74 -4.45
C ASN A 44 9.74 -11.62 -3.66
N THR A 45 8.49 -11.19 -3.62
CA THR A 45 7.40 -11.96 -3.01
C THR A 45 6.73 -12.88 -4.05
N GLN A 46 7.48 -13.43 -5.00
CA GLN A 46 6.96 -14.37 -5.98
C GLN A 46 7.78 -15.65 -5.88
N GLY A 47 7.10 -16.78 -5.68
CA GLY A 47 7.79 -18.06 -5.51
C GLY A 47 8.05 -18.75 -6.85
N SER A 48 9.08 -19.61 -6.88
CA SER A 48 9.37 -20.52 -7.98
C SER A 48 9.66 -19.84 -9.33
N ASP A 49 10.26 -18.65 -9.31
CA ASP A 49 10.51 -17.81 -10.49
C ASP A 49 12.00 -17.48 -10.72
N GLY A 50 12.88 -17.82 -9.79
CA GLY A 50 14.35 -17.75 -9.96
C GLY A 50 15.04 -16.77 -9.02
N PRO A 51 14.57 -15.51 -8.85
CA PRO A 51 14.96 -14.66 -7.74
C PRO A 51 14.81 -15.33 -6.38
N TRP A 52 15.56 -14.86 -5.40
CA TRP A 52 15.39 -15.30 -4.02
C TRP A 52 14.14 -14.65 -3.41
N ASN A 53 13.58 -15.27 -2.39
CA ASN A 53 12.36 -14.77 -1.79
C ASN A 53 12.65 -13.61 -0.84
N LEU A 54 11.76 -12.62 -0.88
CA LEU A 54 11.61 -11.55 0.09
C LEU A 54 10.49 -11.94 1.04
N TYR A 55 10.79 -12.01 2.33
CA TYR A 55 9.79 -12.31 3.34
C TYR A 55 9.39 -11.08 4.13
N LEU A 56 8.09 -10.94 4.38
CA LEU A 56 7.48 -9.88 5.16
C LEU A 56 7.02 -10.45 6.50
N ARG A 57 7.20 -9.68 7.57
CA ARG A 57 6.63 -9.96 8.89
C ARG A 57 5.88 -8.77 9.42
N ASP A 58 4.84 -9.05 10.18
CA ASP A 58 4.25 -8.07 11.09
C ASP A 58 5.23 -7.84 12.26
N PRO A 59 5.79 -6.63 12.43
CA PRO A 59 6.76 -6.36 13.49
C PRO A 59 6.15 -6.43 14.91
N SER A 60 4.82 -6.31 15.03
CA SER A 60 4.15 -6.31 16.34
C SER A 60 3.92 -7.72 16.88
N THR A 61 3.72 -8.70 15.99
CA THR A 61 3.46 -10.10 16.33
C THR A 61 4.61 -11.03 15.95
N SER A 62 5.56 -10.56 15.15
CA SER A 62 6.60 -11.35 14.48
C SER A 62 6.05 -12.46 13.56
N ALA A 63 4.76 -12.41 13.22
CA ALA A 63 4.14 -13.38 12.33
C ALA A 63 4.55 -13.13 10.88
N TRP A 64 4.83 -14.21 10.15
CA TRP A 64 5.11 -14.18 8.72
C TRP A 64 3.86 -13.83 7.91
N VAL A 65 4.00 -12.89 6.97
CA VAL A 65 2.97 -12.51 5.99
C VAL A 65 2.99 -13.48 4.80
N ASN A 66 4.16 -13.99 4.45
CA ASN A 66 4.40 -14.98 3.39
C ASN A 66 5.42 -16.04 3.83
N SER A 67 5.48 -17.18 3.13
CA SER A 67 6.29 -18.34 3.51
C SER A 67 6.65 -19.26 2.33
N GLY A 68 7.76 -20.00 2.46
CA GLY A 68 8.24 -20.95 1.46
C GLY A 68 8.51 -20.35 0.07
N ASN A 69 8.67 -21.23 -0.94
CA ASN A 69 8.99 -20.87 -2.33
C ASN A 69 7.87 -21.09 -3.35
N GLY A 70 6.67 -21.45 -2.88
CA GLY A 70 5.53 -21.75 -3.75
C GLY A 70 4.54 -20.59 -3.78
N ALA A 71 3.25 -20.92 -3.92
CA ALA A 71 2.16 -19.95 -3.80
C ALA A 71 2.14 -19.20 -2.45
N GLY A 72 2.74 -19.78 -1.41
CA GLY A 72 2.87 -19.14 -0.09
C GLY A 72 3.83 -17.95 -0.07
N ALA A 73 4.72 -17.81 -1.05
CA ALA A 73 5.65 -16.68 -1.15
C ALA A 73 4.94 -15.39 -1.55
N SER A 74 3.81 -15.51 -2.25
CA SER A 74 2.98 -14.39 -2.68
C SER A 74 2.23 -13.76 -1.52
N ILE A 75 2.17 -12.42 -1.54
CA ILE A 75 1.43 -11.63 -0.57
C ILE A 75 0.09 -11.17 -1.16
N SER A 76 -0.89 -10.95 -0.28
CA SER A 76 -2.17 -10.35 -0.63
C SER A 76 -2.66 -9.58 0.59
N VAL A 77 -2.11 -8.38 0.79
CA VAL A 77 -2.41 -7.56 1.97
C VAL A 77 -3.42 -6.48 1.59
N PRO A 78 -4.63 -6.49 2.16
CA PRO A 78 -5.60 -5.42 1.95
C PRO A 78 -5.10 -4.10 2.56
N ILE A 79 -5.14 -3.05 1.74
CA ILE A 79 -4.78 -1.67 2.09
C ILE A 79 -6.06 -0.84 2.12
N THR A 80 -6.51 -0.59 3.34
CA THR A 80 -7.56 0.37 3.70
C THR A 80 -6.91 1.61 4.32
N PRO A 81 -7.63 2.74 4.46
CA PRO A 81 -7.08 3.89 5.16
C PRO A 81 -6.51 3.54 6.55
N GLY A 82 -5.27 3.95 6.82
CA GLY A 82 -4.51 3.59 8.01
C GLY A 82 -3.02 3.37 7.71
N SER A 83 -2.25 3.09 8.77
CA SER A 83 -0.80 2.89 8.67
C SER A 83 -0.41 1.42 8.75
N TYR A 84 0.56 1.02 7.93
CA TYR A 84 1.05 -0.35 7.81
C TYR A 84 2.56 -0.37 8.01
N ASN A 85 3.05 -1.35 8.77
CA ASN A 85 4.47 -1.56 8.98
C ASN A 85 4.82 -3.03 8.78
N PHE A 86 5.90 -3.29 8.05
CA PHE A 86 6.43 -4.61 7.82
C PHE A 86 7.93 -4.63 8.14
N SER A 87 8.38 -5.70 8.77
CA SER A 87 9.79 -6.09 8.72
C SER A 87 10.03 -6.88 7.45
N LEU A 88 11.20 -6.67 6.83
CA LEU A 88 11.63 -7.37 5.63
C LEU A 88 12.85 -8.23 5.95
N ASP A 89 12.87 -9.45 5.44
CA ASP A 89 13.97 -10.40 5.60
C ASP A 89 14.30 -11.06 4.26
N ALA A 90 15.58 -11.19 3.96
CA ALA A 90 16.09 -11.78 2.73
C ALA A 90 17.51 -12.32 2.93
N GLU A 91 17.82 -13.52 2.41
CA GLU A 91 19.17 -14.08 2.57
C GLU A 91 20.23 -13.20 1.89
N TYR A 92 21.39 -13.08 2.52
CA TYR A 92 22.55 -12.35 2.00
C TYR A 92 23.09 -12.95 0.70
N SER A 93 23.17 -12.14 -0.36
CA SER A 93 23.63 -12.57 -1.69
C SER A 93 25.15 -12.55 -1.89
N PHE A 94 25.93 -12.67 -0.82
CA PHE A 94 27.40 -12.73 -0.86
C PHE A 94 28.09 -11.50 -1.48
N VAL A 95 27.40 -10.36 -1.58
CA VAL A 95 27.90 -9.13 -2.20
C VAL A 95 27.54 -7.92 -1.35
N THR A 96 28.49 -7.03 -1.12
CA THR A 96 28.20 -5.73 -0.48
C THR A 96 27.50 -4.81 -1.48
N LEU A 97 26.30 -4.34 -1.12
CA LEU A 97 25.49 -3.45 -1.94
C LEU A 97 25.62 -2.00 -1.47
N GLY A 98 25.70 -1.06 -2.43
CA GLY A 98 25.74 0.38 -2.14
C GLY A 98 24.36 1.04 -2.12
N TYR A 99 23.48 0.64 -3.06
CA TYR A 99 22.12 1.15 -3.19
C TYR A 99 21.15 0.00 -3.48
N ILE A 100 19.91 0.17 -3.04
CA ILE A 100 18.84 -0.80 -3.25
C ILE A 100 17.57 -0.07 -3.70
N GLY A 101 16.90 -0.67 -4.67
CA GLY A 101 15.59 -0.26 -5.17
C GLY A 101 14.49 -1.11 -4.55
N LEU A 102 13.29 -0.52 -4.44
CA LEU A 102 12.05 -1.15 -4.03
C LEU A 102 10.98 -0.86 -5.07
N GLY A 103 10.31 -1.90 -5.56
CA GLY A 103 9.07 -1.81 -6.31
C GLY A 103 7.92 -2.44 -5.52
N LEU A 104 6.81 -1.72 -5.33
CA LEU A 104 5.59 -2.25 -4.72
C LEU A 104 4.49 -2.40 -5.76
N PHE A 105 3.82 -3.54 -5.76
CA PHE A 105 2.84 -3.94 -6.77
C PHE A 105 1.46 -4.02 -6.15
N PHE A 106 0.52 -3.31 -6.75
CA PHE A 106 -0.85 -3.20 -6.25
C PHE A 106 -1.83 -3.83 -7.24
N ASP A 107 -2.88 -4.45 -6.69
CA ASP A 107 -4.05 -4.92 -7.43
C ASP A 107 -3.72 -5.85 -8.62
N GLY A 108 -2.63 -6.61 -8.50
CA GLY A 108 -2.18 -7.57 -9.52
C GLY A 108 -1.55 -6.95 -10.76
N ALA A 109 -1.22 -5.65 -10.72
CA ALA A 109 -0.56 -4.98 -11.83
C ALA A 109 0.84 -5.56 -12.09
N PRO A 110 1.26 -5.72 -13.36
CA PRO A 110 2.58 -6.27 -13.69
C PRO A 110 3.73 -5.26 -13.51
N ALA A 111 3.41 -3.97 -13.42
CA ALA A 111 4.36 -2.89 -13.16
C ALA A 111 4.15 -2.34 -11.74
N PRO A 112 5.21 -1.86 -11.08
CA PRO A 112 5.09 -1.33 -9.73
C PRO A 112 4.26 -0.04 -9.72
N GLY A 113 3.42 0.13 -8.69
CA GLY A 113 2.69 1.36 -8.41
C GLY A 113 3.52 2.37 -7.61
N ILE A 114 4.54 1.89 -6.88
CA ILE A 114 5.55 2.70 -6.17
C ILE A 114 6.94 2.18 -6.54
N SER A 115 7.88 3.08 -6.83
CA SER A 115 9.26 2.71 -7.16
C SER A 115 10.24 3.73 -6.58
N VAL A 116 11.04 3.28 -5.62
CA VAL A 116 12.00 4.12 -4.89
C VAL A 116 13.35 3.43 -4.76
N TYR A 117 14.37 4.16 -4.34
CA TYR A 117 15.66 3.60 -3.96
C TYR A 117 16.26 4.34 -2.76
N ILE A 118 17.17 3.67 -2.06
CA ILE A 118 17.93 4.19 -0.92
C ILE A 118 19.40 3.76 -1.00
N PRO A 119 20.33 4.49 -0.37
CA PRO A 119 21.62 3.91 0.01
C PRO A 119 21.40 2.81 1.06
N VAL A 120 22.15 1.72 0.94
CA VAL A 120 22.15 0.64 1.95
C VAL A 120 22.75 1.17 3.25
N ASN A 121 22.21 0.75 4.39
CA ASN A 121 22.56 1.24 5.73
C ASN A 121 22.12 2.69 6.01
N GLY A 122 21.18 3.22 5.22
CA GLY A 122 20.45 4.44 5.54
C GLY A 122 20.65 5.60 4.56
N GLY A 123 19.70 6.52 4.58
CA GLY A 123 19.65 7.67 3.68
C GLY A 123 18.20 8.03 3.34
N PRO A 124 17.99 9.08 2.54
CA PRO A 124 16.64 9.45 2.10
C PRO A 124 16.10 8.41 1.12
N VAL A 125 14.79 8.15 1.23
CA VAL A 125 14.02 7.44 0.20
C VAL A 125 13.80 8.39 -0.97
N LEU A 126 14.20 7.97 -2.17
CA LEU A 126 14.09 8.77 -3.38
C LEU A 126 13.31 8.01 -4.46
N PRO A 127 12.35 8.64 -5.15
CA PRO A 127 11.69 8.01 -6.30
C PRO A 127 12.68 7.65 -7.42
N ILE A 128 12.53 6.47 -8.00
CA ILE A 128 13.25 6.09 -9.22
C ILE A 128 12.55 6.77 -10.40
N SER A 129 13.29 7.53 -11.22
CA SER A 129 12.71 8.26 -12.37
C SER A 129 11.91 7.35 -13.31
N SER A 130 10.74 7.81 -13.80
CA SER A 130 9.81 7.03 -14.65
C SER A 130 10.38 6.58 -16.00
N GLY A 131 11.49 7.15 -16.45
CA GLY A 131 12.21 6.74 -17.66
C GLY A 131 13.16 5.55 -17.45
N ILE A 132 13.36 5.08 -16.22
CA ILE A 132 14.22 3.94 -15.90
C ILE A 132 13.40 2.65 -15.98
N ILE A 133 13.94 1.63 -16.65
CA ILE A 133 13.40 0.28 -16.62
C ILE A 133 13.84 -0.40 -15.32
N VAL A 134 12.87 -0.92 -14.57
CA VAL A 134 13.03 -1.62 -13.31
C VAL A 134 12.53 -3.06 -13.42
N ARG A 135 12.48 -3.76 -12.28
CA ARG A 135 12.06 -5.16 -12.22
C ARG A 135 10.56 -5.29 -12.14
N ASP A 136 10.01 -6.25 -12.88
CA ASP A 136 8.66 -6.74 -12.67
C ASP A 136 8.60 -7.67 -11.45
N MET A 137 7.41 -8.20 -11.16
CA MET A 137 7.19 -9.08 -10.01
C MET A 137 8.03 -10.36 -10.07
N ALA A 138 8.37 -10.84 -11.28
CA ALA A 138 9.23 -12.01 -11.52
C ALA A 138 10.73 -11.67 -11.56
N GLY A 139 11.10 -10.44 -11.19
CA GLY A 139 12.49 -9.98 -11.17
C GLY A 139 13.09 -9.63 -12.53
N GLN A 140 12.29 -9.61 -13.61
CA GLN A 140 12.75 -9.32 -14.97
C GLN A 140 12.83 -7.80 -15.22
N LEU A 141 13.90 -7.35 -15.87
CA LEU A 141 14.14 -5.93 -16.17
C LEU A 141 13.38 -5.46 -17.41
N ILE A 142 12.05 -5.37 -17.31
CA ILE A 142 11.18 -5.14 -18.48
C ILE A 142 10.08 -4.09 -18.29
N VAL A 143 9.87 -3.58 -17.07
CA VAL A 143 8.79 -2.62 -16.79
C VAL A 143 9.34 -1.24 -16.44
N PRO A 144 8.64 -0.15 -16.80
CA PRO A 144 9.03 1.19 -16.36
C PRO A 144 8.86 1.35 -14.85
N SER A 145 9.72 2.16 -14.24
CA SER A 145 9.53 2.64 -12.86
C SER A 145 8.23 3.43 -12.71
N ALA A 146 7.62 3.36 -11.53
CA ALA A 146 6.45 4.19 -11.19
C ALA A 146 6.76 5.70 -11.21
N GLY A 147 8.01 6.10 -10.97
CA GLY A 147 8.35 7.53 -10.89
C GLY A 147 7.92 8.22 -9.60
N THR A 148 7.42 7.46 -8.61
CA THR A 148 6.76 8.02 -7.43
C THR A 148 6.87 7.08 -6.23
N ASP A 149 6.75 7.66 -5.04
CA ASP A 149 6.59 7.03 -3.73
C ASP A 149 5.11 6.89 -3.32
N THR A 150 4.18 7.24 -4.20
CA THR A 150 2.74 7.28 -3.92
C THR A 150 1.94 6.50 -4.97
N TYR A 151 1.07 5.59 -4.53
CA TYR A 151 0.11 4.90 -5.39
C TYR A 151 -1.30 5.44 -5.15
N ASN A 152 -2.01 5.79 -6.23
CA ASN A 152 -3.37 6.35 -6.14
C ASN A 152 -4.37 5.44 -6.84
N VAL A 153 -5.43 5.07 -6.11
CA VAL A 153 -6.66 4.53 -6.70
C VAL A 153 -7.69 5.66 -6.74
N PRO A 154 -7.99 6.24 -7.92
CA PRO A 154 -8.82 7.43 -8.01
C PRO A 154 -10.20 7.24 -7.38
N GLY A 155 -10.56 8.17 -6.51
CA GLY A 155 -11.85 8.15 -5.80
C GLY A 155 -11.91 7.20 -4.61
N ASP A 156 -10.76 6.60 -4.24
CA ASP A 156 -10.72 5.50 -3.29
C ASP A 156 -9.65 5.67 -2.21
N VAL A 157 -8.40 5.31 -2.49
CA VAL A 157 -7.28 5.36 -1.54
C VAL A 157 -6.01 5.93 -2.18
N SER A 158 -5.27 6.73 -1.42
CA SER A 158 -3.90 7.14 -1.71
C SER A 158 -2.97 6.42 -0.74
N VAL A 159 -1.98 5.70 -1.25
CA VAL A 159 -1.00 4.96 -0.46
C VAL A 159 0.36 5.61 -0.61
N HIS A 160 0.90 6.13 0.48
CA HIS A 160 2.21 6.78 0.55
C HIS A 160 3.23 5.86 1.19
N LEU A 161 4.39 5.72 0.56
CA LEU A 161 5.56 5.12 1.20
C LEU A 161 6.17 6.14 2.16
N THR A 162 6.07 5.88 3.47
CA THR A 162 6.55 6.79 4.52
C THR A 162 7.89 6.36 5.11
N GLY A 163 8.29 5.11 4.89
CA GLY A 163 9.58 4.60 5.35
C GLY A 163 10.03 3.37 4.58
N PHE A 164 11.32 3.32 4.25
CA PHE A 164 11.98 2.14 3.73
C PHE A 164 13.43 2.10 4.23
N SER A 165 13.86 0.94 4.73
CA SER A 165 15.24 0.71 5.15
C SER A 165 15.72 -0.66 4.68
N TRP A 166 17.04 -0.78 4.50
CA TRP A 166 17.68 -2.02 4.09
C TRP A 166 19.14 -2.02 4.57
N ALA A 167 19.54 -3.09 5.25
CA ALA A 167 20.88 -3.25 5.79
C ALA A 167 21.25 -4.73 5.88
N LEU A 168 22.55 -5.04 5.78
CA LEU A 168 23.04 -6.37 6.12
C LEU A 168 23.15 -6.48 7.65
N SER A 169 22.63 -7.56 8.21
CA SER A 169 22.78 -7.87 9.64
C SER A 169 23.57 -9.16 9.83
N GLU A 170 24.86 -9.03 10.14
CA GLU A 170 25.77 -10.18 10.33
C GLU A 170 25.36 -11.12 11.49
N GLY A 171 24.52 -10.65 12.41
CA GLY A 171 24.03 -11.42 13.55
C GLY A 171 22.62 -11.98 13.37
N THR A 172 22.02 -11.86 12.20
CA THR A 172 20.63 -12.29 11.94
C THR A 172 20.60 -13.35 10.85
N ASP A 173 19.91 -14.45 11.12
CA ASP A 173 19.68 -15.58 10.22
C ASP A 173 18.27 -16.11 10.53
N ASN A 174 17.28 -15.44 9.94
CA ASN A 174 15.85 -15.73 10.05
C ASN A 174 15.35 -16.53 8.85
N VAL A 175 15.95 -16.32 7.67
CA VAL A 175 15.47 -16.87 6.40
C VAL A 175 16.60 -17.51 5.58
N GLY A 176 16.18 -18.27 4.58
CA GLY A 176 17.02 -18.70 3.48
C GLY A 176 16.49 -18.18 2.16
N ALA A 177 17.25 -18.38 1.09
CA ALA A 177 17.01 -17.87 -0.24
C ALA A 177 15.62 -18.24 -0.76
N TYR A 178 15.09 -19.39 -0.34
CA TYR A 178 13.81 -19.93 -0.81
C TYR A 178 12.93 -20.46 0.32
N ASP A 179 13.22 -20.15 1.59
CA ASP A 179 12.34 -20.53 2.70
C ASP A 179 12.42 -19.51 3.85
N ASN A 180 11.33 -19.35 4.60
CA ASN A 180 11.28 -18.44 5.76
C ASN A 180 11.79 -19.13 7.03
N THR A 181 12.89 -19.88 6.88
CA THR A 181 13.60 -20.58 7.94
C THR A 181 15.11 -20.31 7.83
N PRO A 182 15.84 -20.27 8.96
CA PRO A 182 17.28 -20.00 8.96
C PRO A 182 18.08 -20.90 8.02
N SER A 183 19.07 -20.32 7.35
CA SER A 183 19.93 -20.97 6.36
C SER A 183 21.35 -21.25 6.88
N GLY A 184 21.75 -20.60 7.97
CA GLY A 184 23.13 -20.52 8.44
C GLY A 184 23.91 -19.35 7.83
N SER A 185 23.30 -18.57 6.94
CA SER A 185 23.85 -17.34 6.36
C SER A 185 23.28 -16.11 7.05
N PRO A 186 24.01 -14.98 7.07
CA PRO A 186 23.43 -13.70 7.44
C PRO A 186 22.27 -13.28 6.54
N ASP A 187 21.39 -12.44 7.07
CA ASP A 187 20.28 -11.85 6.33
C ASP A 187 20.48 -10.34 6.08
N TYR A 188 19.94 -9.89 4.95
CA TYR A 188 19.48 -8.53 4.84
C TYR A 188 18.19 -8.35 5.63
N ILE A 189 18.16 -7.28 6.43
CA ILE A 189 17.00 -6.83 7.18
C ILE A 189 16.56 -5.45 6.69
N GLY A 190 15.26 -5.24 6.69
CA GLY A 190 14.67 -3.97 6.30
C GLY A 190 13.36 -3.67 7.00
N THR A 191 12.85 -2.48 6.76
CA THR A 191 11.52 -2.06 7.19
C THR A 191 10.79 -1.41 6.02
N LEU A 192 9.48 -1.60 5.98
CA LEU A 192 8.57 -0.98 5.02
C LEU A 192 7.41 -0.35 5.79
N SER A 193 7.20 0.94 5.61
CA SER A 193 6.10 1.68 6.23
C SER A 193 5.25 2.37 5.17
N LEU A 194 3.94 2.11 5.20
CA LEU A 194 2.96 2.72 4.31
C LEU A 194 1.94 3.50 5.14
N ASP A 195 1.45 4.60 4.60
CA ASP A 195 0.29 5.30 5.11
C ASP A 195 -0.75 5.45 4.01
N ALA A 196 -1.97 5.02 4.29
CA ALA A 196 -3.07 5.00 3.35
C ALA A 196 -4.16 5.99 3.79
N GLU A 197 -4.60 6.85 2.89
CA GLU A 197 -5.63 7.85 3.14
C GLU A 197 -6.82 7.65 2.21
N SER A 198 -8.03 7.89 2.72
CA SER A 198 -9.24 7.88 1.90
C SER A 198 -9.29 9.10 0.98
N LEU A 199 -9.48 8.86 -0.32
CA LEU A 199 -9.72 9.89 -1.32
C LEU A 199 -11.22 10.13 -1.56
N ALA A 200 -12.10 9.34 -0.94
CA ALA A 200 -13.53 9.56 -1.01
C ALA A 200 -13.90 10.90 -0.34
N PRO A 201 -14.73 11.75 -0.97
CA PRO A 201 -15.20 12.96 -0.34
C PRO A 201 -15.98 12.59 0.91
N GLU A 202 -15.60 13.18 2.06
CA GLU A 202 -16.38 13.03 3.29
C GLU A 202 -17.86 13.30 2.97
N PRO A 203 -18.81 12.51 3.50
CA PRO A 203 -20.22 12.80 3.34
C PRO A 203 -20.47 14.18 3.92
N SER A 204 -20.49 15.19 3.04
CA SER A 204 -20.62 16.58 3.43
C SER A 204 -21.80 16.71 4.38
N THR A 205 -21.63 17.45 5.47
CA THR A 205 -22.68 17.78 6.45
C THR A 205 -23.82 18.63 5.85
N LEU A 206 -23.79 18.88 4.53
CA LEU A 206 -24.72 19.70 3.76
C LEU A 206 -26.16 19.16 3.68
N PRO A 207 -26.44 17.84 3.55
CA PRO A 207 -27.80 17.32 3.66
C PRO A 207 -28.36 17.45 5.08
N LEU A 208 -27.49 17.43 6.10
CA LEU A 208 -27.87 17.60 7.51
C LEU A 208 -28.23 19.07 7.82
N ALA A 209 -27.46 20.02 7.28
CA ALA A 209 -27.79 21.45 7.35
C ALA A 209 -29.04 21.81 6.53
N GLY A 210 -29.19 21.25 5.32
CA GLY A 210 -30.37 21.47 4.46
C GLY A 210 -31.66 20.87 5.03
N GLY A 211 -31.57 19.66 5.60
CA GLY A 211 -32.68 18.99 6.27
C GLY A 211 -33.14 19.73 7.54
N ALA A 212 -32.20 20.25 8.33
CA ALA A 212 -32.49 21.06 9.51
C ALA A 212 -33.22 22.37 9.15
N LEU A 213 -32.81 23.04 8.07
CA LEU A 213 -33.43 24.29 7.61
C LEU A 213 -34.87 24.07 7.10
N LEU A 214 -35.10 22.99 6.35
CA LEU A 214 -36.46 22.61 5.88
C LEU A 214 -37.38 22.20 7.04
N ALA A 215 -36.87 21.49 8.04
CA ALA A 215 -37.62 21.15 9.25
C ALA A 215 -37.99 22.39 10.08
N LEU A 216 -37.07 23.37 10.18
CA LEU A 216 -37.32 24.64 10.86
C LEU A 216 -38.39 25.48 10.16
N LEU A 217 -38.33 25.57 8.82
CA LEU A 217 -39.32 26.29 8.01
C LEU A 217 -40.71 25.62 8.06
N ALA A 218 -40.77 24.30 8.10
CA ALA A 218 -42.01 23.55 8.30
C ALA A 218 -42.60 23.73 9.72
N GLY A 219 -41.75 23.88 10.73
CA GLY A 219 -42.14 24.16 12.12
C GLY A 219 -42.72 25.56 12.32
N ILE A 220 -42.11 26.59 11.71
CA ILE A 220 -42.57 27.99 11.81
C ILE A 220 -43.95 28.17 11.15
N ARG A 221 -44.21 27.52 10.00
CA ARG A 221 -45.53 27.58 9.35
C ARG A 221 -46.65 26.94 10.16
N ARG A 222 -46.37 25.96 11.03
CA ARG A 222 -47.39 25.31 11.87
C ARG A 222 -47.84 26.15 13.08
N ARG A 223 -47.01 27.07 13.58
CA ARG A 223 -47.36 27.91 14.74
C ARG A 223 -48.24 29.12 14.40
N GLY A 224 -48.29 29.56 13.14
CA GLY A 224 -49.09 30.73 12.72
C GLY A 224 -50.60 30.52 12.54
N ARG A 225 -51.16 29.34 12.87
CA ARG A 225 -52.56 28.99 12.58
C ARG A 225 -53.47 28.74 13.80
N ARG A 226 -53.13 29.30 14.97
CA ARG A 226 -54.07 29.38 16.11
C ARG A 226 -54.54 30.82 16.27
N LEU A 227 -55.67 31.14 15.64
CA LEU A 227 -56.45 32.33 15.99
C LEU A 227 -57.39 31.97 17.17
N PRO A 228 -57.62 32.91 18.11
CA PRO A 228 -58.43 32.67 19.29
C PRO A 228 -59.92 32.72 18.96
N ARG A 229 -60.70 31.87 19.65
CA ARG A 229 -62.11 32.11 19.98
C ARG A 229 -62.32 31.69 21.42
#